data_AF-A0A658NKC3-F1
#
_entry.id   AF-A0A658NKC3-F1
#
_cell.length_a   1.000
_cell.length_b   1.000
_cell.length_c   1.000
_cell.angle_alpha   90.00
_cell.angle_beta   90.00
_cell.angle_gamma   90.00
#
_symmetry.space_group_name_H-M   'P 1'
#
loop_
_entity.id
_entity.type
_entity.pdbx_description
1 polymer ?
#
loop_
_entity_poly.entity_id
_entity_poly.type
_entity_poly.pdbx_seq_one_letter_code
_entity_poly.pdbx_strand_id
1 'polypeptide(L)'
;LAVPTANKEAYRRLATEAAQLFKEHGATEFVECWGDDVPEGKLTSMPMAVQRKDDETVVFSWVAWPSRAARNAGMKAFMDDPR
;
A
#
# COMPACT_ATOMS: atom_id res chain seq x y z
N LEU A 1 5.22 1.42 -3.49
CA LEU A 1 5.29 2.91 -3.42
C LEU A 1 6.55 3.34 -2.67
N ALA A 2 6.97 4.60 -2.78
CA ALA A 2 8.07 5.17 -2.00
C ALA A 2 7.50 6.11 -0.92
N VAL A 3 7.95 5.98 0.33
CA VAL A 3 7.50 6.80 1.47
C VAL A 3 8.71 7.46 2.10
N PRO A 4 8.68 8.77 2.41
CA PRO A 4 9.72 9.39 3.22
C PRO A 4 9.96 8.58 4.50
N THR A 5 11.20 8.19 4.75
CA THR A 5 11.54 7.26 5.84
C THR A 5 11.14 7.80 7.20
N ALA A 6 11.27 9.13 7.38
CA ALA A 6 10.82 9.84 8.57
C ALA A 6 9.30 9.72 8.82
N ASN A 7 8.50 9.40 7.79
CA ASN A 7 7.04 9.31 7.87
C ASN A 7 6.53 7.88 8.11
N LYS A 8 7.40 6.90 8.45
CA LYS A 8 7.00 5.50 8.66
C LYS A 8 5.76 5.35 9.56
N GLU A 9 5.75 6.00 10.73
CA GLU A 9 4.62 5.89 11.66
C GLU A 9 3.37 6.64 11.19
N ALA A 10 3.54 7.75 10.46
CA ALA A 10 2.41 8.45 9.85
C ALA A 10 1.75 7.60 8.76
N TYR A 11 2.57 6.95 7.91
CA TYR A 11 2.12 6.01 6.90
C TYR A 11 1.41 4.81 7.55
N ARG A 12 1.98 4.23 8.60
CA ARG A 12 1.39 3.10 9.32
C ARG A 12 0.00 3.44 9.89
N ARG A 13 -0.18 4.64 10.44
CA ARG A 13 -1.51 5.10 10.93
C ARG A 13 -2.52 5.19 9.79
N LEU A 14 -2.16 5.90 8.71
CA LEU A 14 -2.99 6.02 7.50
C LEU A 14 -3.37 4.64 6.94
N ALA A 15 -2.39 3.74 6.82
CA ALA A 15 -2.61 2.39 6.33
C ALA A 15 -3.52 1.57 7.25
N THR A 16 -3.46 1.78 8.57
CA THR A 16 -4.31 1.09 9.54
C THR A 16 -5.77 1.55 9.42
N GLU A 17 -6.00 2.85 9.24
CA GLU A 17 -7.34 3.41 9.01
C GLU A 17 -7.91 2.94 7.67
N ALA A 18 -7.11 3.00 6.60
CA ALA A 18 -7.49 2.50 5.29
C ALA A 18 -7.80 0.99 5.32
N ALA A 19 -7.03 0.19 6.07
CA ALA A 19 -7.25 -1.25 6.20
C ALA A 19 -8.63 -1.58 6.79
N GLN A 20 -9.10 -0.80 7.77
CA GLN A 20 -10.44 -0.97 8.34
C GLN A 20 -11.50 -0.70 7.28
N LEU A 21 -11.37 0.42 6.57
CA LEU A 21 -12.31 0.82 5.53
C LEU A 21 -12.36 -0.18 4.36
N PHE A 22 -11.21 -0.69 3.92
CA PHE A 22 -11.16 -1.72 2.89
C PHE A 22 -11.87 -3.01 3.32
N LYS A 23 -11.71 -3.41 4.59
CA LYS A 23 -12.37 -4.61 5.14
C LYS A 23 -13.89 -4.41 5.28
N GLU A 24 -14.34 -3.23 5.68
CA GLU A 24 -15.77 -2.86 5.69
C GLU A 24 -16.39 -3.03 4.30
N HIS A 25 -15.63 -2.72 3.24
CA HIS A 25 -16.08 -2.80 1.86
C HIS A 25 -15.77 -4.14 1.15
N GLY A 26 -15.37 -5.17 1.89
CA GLY A 26 -15.30 -6.56 1.39
C GLY A 26 -13.91 -7.08 1.02
N ALA A 27 -12.84 -6.38 1.36
CA ALA A 27 -11.49 -6.93 1.29
C ALA A 27 -11.28 -8.04 2.33
N THR A 28 -10.60 -9.11 1.97
CA THR A 28 -10.28 -10.23 2.89
C THR A 28 -8.95 -10.00 3.60
N GLU A 29 -8.00 -9.36 2.92
CA GLU A 29 -6.68 -9.06 3.48
C GLU A 29 -6.22 -7.67 3.03
N PHE A 30 -5.46 -7.01 3.90
CA PHE A 30 -4.82 -5.74 3.63
C PHE A 30 -3.42 -5.82 4.24
N VAL A 31 -2.38 -5.78 3.40
CA VAL A 31 -1.00 -6.03 3.83
C VAL A 31 -0.09 -4.92 3.33
N GLU A 32 0.73 -4.42 4.25
CA GLU A 32 1.69 -3.35 4.04
C GLU A 32 3.05 -3.78 4.58
N CYS A 33 4.04 -3.87 3.71
CA CYS A 33 5.39 -4.32 4.05
C CYS A 33 6.39 -3.17 3.86
N TRP A 34 6.97 -2.71 4.97
CA TRP A 34 8.05 -1.73 4.96
C TRP A 34 9.35 -2.40 4.49
N GLY A 35 10.06 -1.78 3.55
CA GLY A 35 11.33 -2.29 3.05
C GLY A 35 12.36 -2.47 4.17
N ASP A 36 13.04 -3.62 4.17
CA ASP A 36 14.09 -3.98 5.12
C ASP A 36 15.40 -4.24 4.36
N ASP A 37 15.49 -5.36 3.64
CA ASP A 37 16.61 -5.69 2.74
C ASP A 37 16.15 -5.68 1.27
N VAL A 38 16.13 -4.48 0.67
CA VAL A 38 15.68 -4.26 -0.72
C VAL A 38 16.85 -3.75 -1.55
N PRO A 39 17.53 -4.61 -2.33
CA PRO A 39 18.75 -4.24 -3.02
C PRO A 39 18.51 -3.34 -4.25
N GLU A 40 19.52 -2.53 -4.57
CA GLU A 40 19.58 -1.79 -5.82
C GLU A 40 19.83 -2.72 -7.02
N GLY A 41 19.37 -2.29 -8.20
CA GLY A 41 19.51 -3.05 -9.45
C GLY A 41 20.16 -2.23 -10.56
N LYS A 42 20.60 -2.92 -11.61
CA LYS A 42 21.23 -2.28 -12.79
C LYS A 42 20.26 -2.07 -13.95
N LEU A 43 19.32 -3.00 -14.14
CA LEU A 43 18.29 -2.94 -15.19
C LEU A 43 16.92 -2.64 -14.59
N THR A 44 16.58 -3.33 -13.51
CA THR A 44 15.33 -3.14 -12.75
C THR A 44 15.58 -3.43 -11.28
N SER A 45 14.83 -2.76 -10.40
CA SER A 45 14.75 -3.02 -8.97
C SER A 45 13.46 -2.43 -8.41
N MET A 46 13.09 -2.78 -7.17
CA MET A 46 11.96 -2.15 -6.49
C MET A 46 12.16 -0.64 -6.27
N PRO A 47 13.34 -0.15 -5.81
CA PRO A 47 13.62 1.28 -5.74
C PRO A 47 13.46 1.99 -7.10
N MET A 48 13.96 1.39 -8.19
CA MET A 48 13.81 1.93 -9.54
C MET A 48 12.34 1.96 -9.99
N ALA A 49 11.56 0.93 -9.69
CA ALA A 49 10.15 0.82 -10.09
C ALA A 49 9.28 1.94 -9.51
N VAL A 50 9.64 2.48 -8.35
CA VAL A 50 8.93 3.57 -7.68
C VAL A 50 9.70 4.89 -7.70
N GLN A 51 10.83 4.95 -8.42
CA GLN A 51 11.72 6.12 -8.49
C GLN A 51 12.08 6.67 -7.09
N ARG A 52 12.39 5.76 -6.16
CA ARG A 52 12.70 6.05 -4.75
C ARG A 52 13.85 7.06 -4.63
N LYS A 53 13.65 8.12 -3.86
CA LYS A 53 14.74 9.04 -3.45
C LYS A 53 15.53 8.48 -2.29
N ASP A 54 16.68 9.07 -1.98
CA ASP A 54 17.59 8.60 -0.93
C ASP A 54 16.99 8.62 0.48
N ASP A 55 16.05 9.54 0.73
CA ASP A 55 15.37 9.70 2.01
C ASP A 55 14.06 8.90 2.11
N GLU A 56 13.72 8.11 1.09
CA GLU A 56 12.49 7.31 1.03
C GLU A 56 12.77 5.81 1.19
N THR A 57 11.78 5.08 1.73
CA THR A 57 11.77 3.61 1.78
C THR A 57 10.68 3.08 0.84
N VAL A 58 10.97 1.98 0.14
CA VAL A 58 9.96 1.23 -0.60
C VAL A 58 8.97 0.58 0.37
N VAL A 59 7.67 0.71 0.07
CA VAL A 59 6.61 -0.10 0.66
C VAL A 59 5.98 -0.98 -0.42
N PHE A 60 5.89 -2.27 -0.13
CA PHE A 60 5.21 -3.26 -0.96
C PHE A 60 3.88 -3.62 -0.30
N SER A 61 2.78 -3.50 -1.03
CA SER A 61 1.44 -3.70 -0.47
C SER A 61 0.46 -4.33 -1.44
N TRP A 62 -0.55 -4.97 -0.87
CA TRP A 62 -1.66 -5.53 -1.62
C TRP A 62 -2.92 -5.61 -0.76
N VAL A 63 -4.06 -5.66 -1.47
CA VAL A 63 -5.38 -5.90 -0.89
C VAL A 63 -5.95 -7.14 -1.57
N ALA A 64 -6.28 -8.17 -0.80
CA ALA A 64 -6.91 -9.38 -1.31
C ALA A 64 -8.43 -9.24 -1.30
N TRP A 65 -9.05 -9.75 -2.36
CA TRP A 65 -10.48 -9.70 -2.56
C TRP A 65 -10.97 -11.09 -3.00
N PRO A 66 -12.20 -11.49 -2.65
CA PRO A 66 -12.71 -12.82 -2.99
C PRO A 66 -12.98 -12.98 -4.49
N SER A 67 -13.17 -11.87 -5.22
CA SER A 67 -13.31 -11.86 -6.68
C SER A 67 -13.01 -10.48 -7.26
N ARG A 68 -12.81 -10.42 -8.58
CA ARG A 68 -12.69 -9.15 -9.32
C ARG A 68 -13.94 -8.27 -9.16
N ALA A 69 -15.13 -8.88 -9.17
CA ALA A 69 -16.39 -8.15 -9.01
C ALA A 69 -16.48 -7.50 -7.63
N ALA A 70 -16.14 -8.25 -6.57
CA ALA A 70 -16.07 -7.72 -5.20
C ALA A 70 -15.04 -6.59 -5.09
N ARG A 71 -13.84 -6.76 -5.67
CA ARG A 71 -12.82 -5.71 -5.72
C ARG A 71 -13.33 -4.43 -6.35
N ASN A 72 -14.02 -4.53 -7.48
CA ASN A 72 -14.51 -3.34 -8.19
C ASN A 72 -15.60 -2.61 -7.41
N ALA A 73 -16.54 -3.34 -6.81
CA ALA A 73 -17.58 -2.76 -5.97
C ALA A 73 -17.00 -2.13 -4.70
N GLY A 74 -16.13 -2.86 -3.99
CA GLY A 74 -15.52 -2.38 -2.75
C GLY A 74 -14.57 -1.20 -2.96
N MET A 75 -13.79 -1.18 -4.05
CA MET A 75 -12.95 -0.03 -4.38
C MET A 75 -13.77 1.21 -4.71
N LYS A 76 -14.91 1.05 -5.41
CA LYS A 76 -15.83 2.17 -5.65
C LYS A 76 -16.39 2.70 -4.33
N ALA A 77 -16.85 1.83 -3.45
CA ALA A 77 -17.38 2.22 -2.14
C ALA A 77 -16.32 2.91 -1.28
N PHE A 78 -15.07 2.43 -1.28
CA PHE A 78 -13.94 3.07 -0.60
C PHE A 78 -13.70 4.49 -1.11
N MET A 79 -13.72 4.71 -2.43
CA MET A 79 -13.48 6.02 -3.04
C MET A 79 -14.62 7.01 -2.83
N ASP A 80 -15.85 6.52 -2.68
CA ASP A 80 -17.05 7.34 -2.42
C ASP A 80 -17.30 7.55 -0.91
N ASP A 81 -16.50 6.94 -0.03
CA ASP A 81 -16.66 7.08 1.42
C ASP A 81 -16.28 8.51 1.85
N PRO A 82 -17.15 9.20 2.62
CA PRO A 82 -16.92 10.60 2.97
C PRO A 82 -15.92 10.83 4.11
N ARG A 83 -15.43 9.76 4.75
CA ARG A 83 -14.42 9.81 5.83
C ARG A 83 -13.01 9.98 5.26
#